data_AF-A0A4D7ANW2-F1
#
_entry.id   AF-A0A4D7ANW2-F1
#
_cell.length_a   1.000
_cell.length_b   1.000
_cell.length_c   1.000
_cell.angle_alpha   90.00
_cell.angle_beta   90.00
_cell.angle_gamma   90.00
#
_symmetry.space_group_name_H-M   'P 1'
#
loop_
_entity.id
_entity.type
_entity.pdbx_description
1 polymer ?
#
loop_
_entity_poly.entity_id
_entity_poly.type
_entity_poly.pdbx_seq_one_letter_code
_entity_poly.pdbx_strand_id
1 'polypeptide(L)' 'MEQRKGTAATRAKNKYNAENYDRLYPYVKRGKKEKYQRAAEAAGCSLNEFMEKAMDKLADEILGE' A
#
# COMPACT_ATOMS: atom_id res chain seq x y z
N MET A 1 -0.47 20.97 -26.15
CA MET A 1 -0.67 21.10 -24.69
C MET A 1 0.69 20.98 -24.03
N GLU A 2 1.16 22.05 -23.42
CA GLU A 2 2.46 22.07 -22.73
C GLU A 2 2.39 21.14 -21.51
N GLN A 3 3.14 20.04 -21.53
CA GLN A 3 3.22 19.14 -20.39
C GLN A 3 3.94 19.86 -19.26
N ARG A 4 3.18 20.41 -18.30
CA ARG A 4 3.73 20.98 -17.07
C ARG A 4 4.46 19.87 -16.32
N LYS A 5 5.79 19.77 -16.50
CA LYS A 5 6.65 18.90 -15.70
C LYS A 5 6.47 19.33 -14.24
N GLY A 6 6.02 18.41 -13.38
CA GLY A 6 5.84 18.67 -11.97
C GLY A 6 7.09 19.30 -11.34
N THR A 7 6.90 20.04 -10.25
CA THR A 7 7.99 20.75 -9.55
C THR A 7 9.16 19.80 -9.24
N ALA A 8 10.37 20.35 -9.11
CA ALA A 8 11.55 19.55 -8.75
C ALA A 8 11.31 18.70 -7.47
N ALA A 9 10.61 19.27 -6.49
CA ALA A 9 10.21 18.58 -5.27
C ALA A 9 9.29 17.37 -5.55
N THR A 10 8.29 17.51 -6.42
CA THR A 10 7.41 16.39 -6.78
C THR A 10 8.16 15.28 -7.52
N ARG A 11 9.12 15.64 -8.38
CA ARG A 11 9.96 14.66 -9.09
C ARG A 11 10.87 13.90 -8.13
N ALA A 12 11.50 14.58 -7.18
CA ALA A 12 12.33 13.94 -6.16
C ALA A 12 11.53 12.95 -5.29
N LYS A 13 10.33 13.35 -4.83
CA LYS A 13 9.43 12.47 -4.06
C LYS A 13 8.98 11.25 -4.86
N ASN A 14 8.62 11.44 -6.13
CA ASN A 14 8.22 10.32 -6.99
C ASN A 14 9.38 9.36 -7.25
N LYS A 15 10.60 9.88 -7.45
CA LYS A 15 11.78 9.04 -7.64
C LYS A 15 12.05 8.17 -6.40
N TYR A 16 12.10 8.80 -5.22
CA TYR A 16 12.28 8.07 -3.96
C TYR A 16 11.17 7.02 -3.77
N ASN A 17 9.91 7.38 -4.01
CA ASN A 17 8.81 6.44 -3.88
C ASN A 17 8.93 5.26 -4.85
N ALA A 18 9.36 5.49 -6.10
CA ALA A 18 9.53 4.44 -7.10
C ALA A 18 10.74 3.53 -6.83
N GLU A 19 11.78 4.03 -6.17
CA GLU A 19 12.97 3.25 -5.83
C GLU A 19 12.77 2.39 -4.56
N ASN A 20 11.92 2.83 -3.63
CA ASN A 20 11.80 2.20 -2.31
C ASN A 20 10.48 1.45 -2.08
N TYR A 21 9.44 1.70 -2.88
CA TYR A 21 8.12 1.14 -2.65
C TYR A 21 7.45 0.68 -3.95
N ASP A 22 6.95 -0.55 -3.93
CA ASP A 22 5.98 -1.02 -4.91
C ASP A 22 4.58 -0.48 -4.57
N ARG A 23 3.93 0.17 -5.55
CA ARG A 23 2.64 0.82 -5.32
C ARG A 23 1.48 -0.11 -5.67
N LEU A 24 0.82 -0.63 -4.65
CA LEU A 24 -0.41 -1.42 -4.81
C LEU A 24 -1.65 -0.51 -4.92
N TYR A 25 -2.50 -0.78 -5.91
CA TYR A 25 -3.82 -0.14 -6.08
C TYR A 25 -4.96 -1.16 -5.92
N PRO A 26 -5.24 -1.64 -4.71
CA PRO A 26 -6.28 -2.62 -4.49
C PRO A 26 -7.67 -1.98 -4.55
N TYR A 27 -8.53 -2.52 -5.42
CA TYR A 27 -9.97 -2.28 -5.37
C TYR A 27 -10.64 -3.38 -4.57
N VAL A 28 -11.28 -3.00 -3.46
CA VAL A 28 -12.03 -3.93 -2.60
C VAL A 28 -13.50 -3.59 -2.64
N LYS A 29 -14.37 -4.61 -2.52
CA LYS A 29 -15.82 -4.39 -2.43
C LYS A 29 -16.13 -3.44 -1.27
N ARG A 30 -17.16 -2.61 -1.44
CA ARG A 30 -17.63 -1.67 -0.42
C ARG A 30 -17.88 -2.40 0.91
N GLY A 31 -17.47 -1.79 2.02
CA GLY A 31 -17.53 -2.37 3.37
C GLY A 31 -16.30 -3.18 3.78
N LYS A 32 -15.54 -3.76 2.83
CA LYS A 32 -14.30 -4.48 3.18
C LYS A 32 -13.24 -3.55 3.76
N LYS A 33 -13.11 -2.34 3.22
CA LYS A 33 -12.15 -1.33 3.71
C LYS A 33 -12.37 -1.03 5.20
N GLU A 34 -13.63 -0.81 5.61
CA GLU A 34 -13.96 -0.54 7.00
C GLU A 34 -13.61 -1.71 7.92
N LYS A 35 -13.89 -2.95 7.47
CA LYS A 35 -13.47 -4.16 8.19
C LYS A 35 -11.94 -4.21 8.38
N TYR A 36 -11.17 -3.89 7.34
CA TYR A 36 -9.71 -3.86 7.43
C TYR A 36 -9.20 -2.74 8.33
N GLN A 37 -9.82 -1.56 8.31
CA GLN A 37 -9.47 -0.46 9.21
C GLN A 37 -9.68 -0.85 10.67
N ARG A 38 -10.84 -1.41 11.01
CA ARG A 38 -11.12 -1.86 12.38
C ARG A 38 -10.16 -2.97 12.83
N ALA A 39 -9.79 -3.88 11.93
CA ALA A 39 -8.82 -4.93 12.23
C ALA A 39 -7.40 -4.36 12.45
N ALA A 40 -6.99 -3.38 11.65
CA ALA A 40 -5.72 -2.68 11.80
C ALA A 40 -5.66 -1.88 13.11
N GLU A 41 -6.73 -1.15 13.45
CA GLU A 41 -6.87 -0.43 14.71
C GLU A 41 -6.81 -1.38 15.92
N ALA A 42 -7.50 -2.51 15.86
CA ALA A 42 -7.45 -3.53 16.92
C ALA A 42 -6.07 -4.18 17.07
N ALA A 43 -5.32 -4.29 15.97
CA ALA A 43 -3.95 -4.78 15.96
C ALA A 43 -2.91 -3.69 16.29
N GLY A 44 -3.33 -2.44 16.50
CA GLY A 44 -2.44 -1.31 16.77
C GLY A 44 -1.53 -0.92 15.60
N CYS A 45 -1.89 -1.29 14.37
CA CYS A 45 -1.08 -1.04 13.18
C CYS A 45 -1.82 -0.17 12.14
N SER A 46 -1.07 0.38 11.19
CA SER A 46 -1.66 1.11 10.07
C SER A 46 -2.36 0.16 9.09
N LEU A 47 -3.35 0.65 8.36
CA LEU A 47 -4.05 -0.14 7.33
C LEU A 47 -3.08 -0.74 6.30
N ASN A 48 -2.03 -0.01 5.91
CA ASN A 48 -1.00 -0.51 4.99
C ASN A 48 -0.25 -1.70 5.60
N GLU A 49 0.24 -1.54 6.83
CA GLU A 49 0.96 -2.60 7.53
C GLU A 49 0.08 -3.84 7.77
N PHE A 50 -1.21 -3.64 8.06
CA PHE A 50 -2.17 -4.74 8.14
C PHE A 50 -2.30 -5.48 6.81
N MET A 51 -2.40 -4.75 5.68
CA MET A 51 -2.48 -5.35 4.35
C MET A 51 -1.18 -6.09 3.99
N GLU A 52 -0.01 -5.48 4.25
CA GLU A 52 1.30 -6.10 4.00
C GLU A 52 1.45 -7.39 4.80
N LYS A 53 1.23 -7.37 6.12
CA LYS A 53 1.30 -8.57 6.98
C LYS A 53 0.32 -9.67 6.55
N ALA A 54 -0.89 -9.29 6.15
CA ALA A 54 -1.88 -10.25 5.70
C ALA A 54 -1.51 -10.88 4.34
N MET A 55 -0.95 -10.10 3.42
CA MET A 55 -0.47 -10.59 2.12
C MET A 55 0.78 -11.45 2.27
N ASP A 56 1.72 -11.03 3.11
CA ASP A 56 2.96 -11.74 3.43
C ASP A 56 2.67 -13.11 4.03
N LYS A 57 1.82 -13.17 5.07
CA LYS A 57 1.38 -14.43 5.68
C LYS A 57 0.69 -15.36 4.68
N LEU A 58 -0.12 -14.82 3.77
CA LEU A 58 -0.79 -15.62 2.74
C LEU A 58 0.21 -16.11 1.67
N ALA A 59 1.18 -15.28 1.32
CA ALA A 59 2.23 -15.64 0.36
C ALA A 59 3.11 -16.75 0.94
N ASP A 60 3.56 -16.61 2.19
CA ASP A 60 4.34 -17.59 2.95
C ASP A 60 3.61 -18.94 3.02
N GLU A 61 2.32 -18.94 3.37
CA GLU A 61 1.51 -20.16 3.40
C GLU A 61 1.37 -20.85 2.03
N ILE A 62 1.30 -20.07 0.95
CA ILE A 62 1.16 -20.60 -0.42
C ILE A 62 2.50 -21.08 -0.99
N LEU A 63 3.57 -20.33 -0.74
CA LEU A 63 4.92 -20.61 -1.25
C LEU A 63 5.64 -21.66 -0.39
N GLY A 64 5.15 -21.92 0.82
CA GLY A 64 5.71 -22.91 1.74
C GLY A 64 7.07 -22.50 2.30
N GLU A 65 7.30 -21.20 2.47
CA GLU A 65 8.48 -20.65 3.13
C GLU A 65 8.43 -20.79 4.66
#